data_AF-A0A7H1PV55-F1
#
_entry.id   AF-A0A7H1PV55-F1
#
_cell.length_a   1.000
_cell.length_b   1.000
_cell.length_c   1.000
_cell.angle_alpha   90.00
_cell.angle_beta   90.00
_cell.angle_gamma   90.00
#
_symmetry.space_group_name_H-M   'P 1'
#
loop_
_entity.id
_entity.type
_entity.pdbx_description
1 polymer ?
#
loop_
_entity_poly.entity_id
_entity_poly.type
_entity_poly.pdbx_seq_one_letter_code
_entity_poly.pdbx_strand_id
1 'polypeptide(L)'
;MSEGRLHLGPVRSRQAKDFVRTWHRHHPAPAGQIFAVGAADETGILRAVAIVGRPVARHLDDGATLLVHPAIRTCGKASQVAAGR
;
A
#
# COMPACT_ATOMS: atom_id res chain seq x y z
N MET A 1 -17.94 -6.51 10.06
CA MET A 1 -16.50 -6.41 9.74
C MET A 1 -16.04 -7.82 9.48
N SER A 2 -15.38 -8.10 8.34
CA SER A 2 -14.97 -9.48 8.04
C SER A 2 -13.93 -9.92 9.07
N GLU A 3 -14.26 -10.86 9.95
CA GLU A 3 -13.34 -11.56 10.87
C GLU A 3 -12.46 -12.56 10.11
N GLY A 4 -12.09 -12.23 8.87
CA GLY A 4 -11.27 -13.08 8.00
C GLY A 4 -9.79 -12.85 8.25
N ARG A 5 -9.01 -13.93 8.24
CA ARG A 5 -7.55 -13.87 8.35
C ARG A 5 -6.98 -13.03 7.21
N LEU A 6 -6.03 -12.15 7.55
CA LEU A 6 -5.31 -11.33 6.58
C LEU A 6 -3.89 -11.87 6.39
N HIS A 7 -3.46 -11.90 5.13
CA HIS A 7 -2.12 -12.29 4.72
C HIS A 7 -1.36 -11.09 4.16
N LEU A 8 -0.12 -10.92 4.59
CA LEU A 8 0.77 -9.90 4.07
C LEU A 8 1.52 -10.44 2.85
N GLY A 9 1.60 -9.62 1.79
CA GLY A 9 2.33 -9.98 0.57
C GLY A 9 2.88 -8.77 -0.16
N PRO A 10 3.88 -8.95 -1.03
CA PRO A 10 4.40 -7.88 -1.87
C PRO A 10 3.34 -7.39 -2.86
N VAL A 11 3.32 -6.08 -3.11
CA VAL A 11 2.43 -5.46 -4.10
C VAL A 11 3.26 -4.70 -5.12
N ARG A 12 2.98 -4.94 -6.41
CA ARG A 12 3.68 -4.24 -7.49
C ARG A 12 3.33 -2.76 -7.46
N SER A 13 4.29 -1.90 -7.84
CA SER A 13 4.09 -0.45 -7.77
C SER A 13 2.87 0.03 -8.54
N ARG A 14 2.59 -0.54 -9.72
CA ARG A 14 1.40 -0.22 -10.51
C ARG A 14 0.11 -0.55 -9.76
N GLN A 15 0.01 -1.75 -9.20
CA GLN A 15 -1.15 -2.19 -8.41
C GLN A 15 -1.39 -1.31 -7.18
N ALA A 16 -0.32 -0.92 -6.48
CA ALA A 16 -0.42 -0.02 -5.34
C ALA A 16 -0.94 1.38 -5.73
N LYS A 17 -0.45 1.93 -6.85
CA LYS A 17 -0.92 3.21 -7.39
C LYS A 17 -2.37 3.15 -7.85
N ASP A 18 -2.76 2.07 -8.51
CA ASP A 18 -4.13 1.85 -8.95
C ASP A 18 -5.07 1.74 -7.74
N PHE A 19 -4.67 1.01 -6.69
CA PHE A 19 -5.42 0.95 -5.42
C PHE A 19 -5.68 2.33 -4.82
N VAL A 20 -4.64 3.17 -4.73
CA VAL A 20 -4.78 4.54 -4.20
C VAL A 20 -5.70 5.39 -5.08
N ARG A 21 -5.55 5.32 -6.41
CA ARG A 21 -6.40 6.06 -7.36
C ARG A 21 -7.88 5.67 -7.24
N THR A 22 -8.17 4.39 -7.08
CA THR A 22 -9.56 3.89 -6.99
C THR A 22 -10.22 4.27 -5.66
N TRP A 23 -9.53 4.10 -4.54
CA TRP A 23 -10.17 4.16 -3.21
C TRP A 23 -9.83 5.41 -2.40
N HIS A 24 -8.74 6.07 -2.73
CA HIS A 24 -8.26 7.29 -2.07
C HIS A 24 -8.19 8.42 -3.08
N ARG A 25 -9.28 8.65 -3.83
CA ARG A 25 -9.40 9.67 -4.88
C ARG A 25 -8.99 11.10 -4.48
N HIS A 26 -8.97 11.39 -3.19
CA HIS A 26 -8.55 12.69 -2.64
C HIS A 26 -7.04 12.78 -2.36
N HIS A 27 -6.31 11.66 -2.46
CA HIS A 27 -4.87 11.59 -2.28
C HIS A 27 -4.19 11.22 -3.61
N PRO A 28 -3.19 12.00 -4.05
CA PRO A 28 -2.39 11.62 -5.19
C PRO A 28 -1.60 10.34 -4.87
N ALA A 29 -1.48 9.47 -5.87
CA ALA A 29 -0.64 8.29 -5.75
C ALA A 29 0.83 8.72 -5.50
N PRO A 30 1.51 8.14 -4.48
CA PRO A 30 2.89 8.53 -4.17
C PRO A 30 3.84 8.36 -5.36
N ALA A 31 4.67 9.37 -5.60
CA ALA A 31 5.81 9.28 -6.50
C ALA A 31 7.04 8.76 -5.75
N GLY A 32 7.91 7.99 -6.41
CA GLY A 32 9.15 7.52 -5.80
C GLY A 32 9.01 6.36 -4.80
N GLN A 33 8.07 5.44 -5.05
CA GLN A 33 7.96 4.19 -4.31
C GLN A 33 9.23 3.34 -4.46
N ILE A 34 9.72 2.80 -3.34
CA ILE A 34 10.78 1.78 -3.29
C ILE A 34 10.14 0.38 -3.25
N PHE A 35 9.25 0.13 -2.30
CA PHE A 35 8.48 -1.12 -2.23
C PHE A 35 7.07 -0.86 -1.69
N ALA A 36 6.18 -1.85 -1.83
CA ALA A 36 4.87 -1.82 -1.22
C ALA A 36 4.49 -3.20 -0.68
N VAL A 37 3.74 -3.19 0.43
CA VAL A 37 3.21 -4.39 1.08
C VAL A 37 1.70 -4.25 1.17
N GLY A 38 0.99 -5.32 0.86
CA GLY A 38 -0.46 -5.38 0.91
C GLY A 38 -0.95 -6.36 1.95
N ALA A 39 -2.15 -6.10 2.49
CA ALA A 39 -2.90 -7.06 3.30
C ALA A 39 -4.08 -7.57 2.47
N ALA A 40 -4.09 -8.86 2.16
CA ALA A 40 -5.15 -9.52 1.43
C ALA A 40 -5.93 -10.48 2.34
N ASP A 41 -7.22 -10.66 2.08
CA ASP A 41 -7.99 -11.72 2.73
C ASP A 41 -7.72 -13.09 2.09
N GLU A 42 -8.35 -14.13 2.65
CA GLU A 42 -8.25 -15.51 2.16
C GLU A 42 -8.75 -15.70 0.71
N THR A 43 -9.56 -14.78 0.20
CA THR A 43 -10.03 -14.78 -1.19
C THR A 43 -9.03 -14.12 -2.14
N GLY A 44 -7.91 -13.62 -1.62
CA GLY A 44 -6.87 -12.93 -2.39
C GLY A 44 -7.19 -11.46 -2.67
N ILE A 45 -8.21 -10.90 -2.03
CA ILE A 45 -8.65 -9.51 -2.22
C ILE A 45 -7.87 -8.59 -1.29
N LEU A 46 -7.23 -7.57 -1.86
CA LEU A 46 -6.49 -6.55 -1.13
C LEU A 46 -7.44 -5.65 -0.34
N ARG A 47 -7.20 -5.55 0.97
CA ARG A 47 -7.92 -4.69 1.93
C ARG A 47 -7.11 -3.46 2.33
N ALA A 48 -5.79 -3.55 2.28
CA ALA A 48 -4.91 -2.44 2.59
C ALA A 48 -3.62 -2.52 1.77
N VAL A 49 -3.01 -1.37 1.52
CA VAL A 49 -1.67 -1.24 0.93
C VAL A 49 -0.87 -0.22 1.71
N ALA A 50 0.35 -0.60 2.08
CA ALA A 50 1.39 0.29 2.57
C ALA A 50 2.38 0.56 1.43
N ILE A 51 2.55 1.82 1.07
CA ILE A 51 3.53 2.26 0.06
C ILE A 51 4.70 2.90 0.78
N VAL A 52 5.90 2.39 0.53
CA VAL A 52 7.13 2.86 1.15
C VAL A 52 7.98 3.57 0.10
N GLY A 53 8.51 4.74 0.46
CA GLY A 53 9.32 5.58 -0.41
C GLY A 53 10.43 6.29 0.35
N ARG A 54 11.14 7.20 -0.34
CA ARG A 54 12.17 8.02 0.30
C ARG A 54 11.54 9.01 1.29
N PRO A 55 12.21 9.30 2.42
CA PRO A 55 11.74 10.30 3.36
C PRO A 55 11.57 11.69 2.73
N VAL A 56 10.49 12.39 3.09
CA VAL A 56 10.27 13.79 2.69
C VAL A 56 11.27 14.72 3.40
N ALA A 57 11.60 14.38 4.64
CA ALA A 57 12.61 15.07 5.42
C ALA A 57 14.02 14.69 4.93
N ARG A 58 14.71 15.64 4.29
CA ARG A 58 16.07 15.44 3.74
C ARG A 58 17.08 14.93 4.76
N HIS A 59 16.94 15.30 6.04
CA HIS A 59 17.83 14.84 7.11
C HIS A 59 17.64 13.36 7.47
N LEU A 60 16.49 12.77 7.11
CA LEU A 60 16.23 11.34 7.26
C LEU A 60 16.59 10.56 5.99
N ASP A 61 17.07 11.22 4.94
CA ASP A 61 17.46 10.56 3.70
C ASP A 61 18.90 10.02 3.79
N ASP A 62 19.12 9.17 4.80
CA ASP A 62 20.41 8.65 5.26
C ASP A 62 20.78 7.28 4.63
N GLY A 63 19.94 6.77 3.74
CA GLY A 63 20.10 5.45 3.13
C GLY A 63 19.62 4.28 4.01
N ALA A 64 19.23 4.53 5.25
CA ALA A 64 18.71 3.52 6.19
C ALA A 64 17.22 3.76 6.54
N THR A 65 16.73 4.99 6.40
CA THR A 65 15.38 5.37 6.77
C THR A 65 14.46 5.44 5.55
N LEU A 66 13.24 4.89 5.71
CA LEU A 66 12.19 4.94 4.71
C LEU A 66 10.92 5.53 5.28
N LEU A 67 10.20 6.28 4.46
CA LEU A 67 8.90 6.83 4.82
C LEU A 67 7.80 5.92 4.32
N VAL A 68 6.88 5.57 5.21
CA VAL A 68 5.63 4.95 4.81
C VAL A 68 4.61 6.05 4.52
N HIS A 69 4.11 6.09 3.28
CA HIS A 69 3.23 7.16 2.85
C HIS A 69 1.91 7.14 3.64
N PRO A 70 1.34 8.31 3.98
CA PRO A 70 0.08 8.40 4.74
C PRO A 70 -1.14 7.82 3.98
N ALA A 71 -0.95 7.43 2.72
CA ALA A 71 -1.90 6.61 1.98
C ALA A 71 -2.07 5.18 2.56
N ILE A 72 -1.32 4.80 3.61
CA ILE A 72 -1.68 3.66 4.46
C ILE A 72 -3.08 3.93 5.03
N ARG A 73 -4.09 3.38 4.39
CA ARG A 73 -5.39 3.18 5.00
C ARG A 73 -5.73 1.72 4.85
N THR A 74 -6.14 1.12 5.96
CA THR A 74 -7.08 0.01 5.91
C THR A 74 -8.34 0.54 5.21
N CYS A 75 -8.49 0.21 3.94
CA CYS A 75 -9.73 0.53 3.25
C CYS A 75 -10.77 -0.45 3.79
N GLY A 76 -11.83 0.06 4.42
CA GLY A 76 -12.99 -0.78 4.76
C GLY A 76 -13.69 -1.37 3.52
N LYS A 77 -13.23 -1.03 2.32
CA LYS A 77 -13.75 -1.50 1.03
C LYS A 77 -12.74 -2.41 0.35
N ALA A 78 -13.24 -3.55 -0.14
CA ALA A 78 -12.51 -4.58 -0.86
C ALA A 78 -11.97 -4.05 -2.19
N SER A 79 -10.72 -4.38 -2.55
CA SER A 79 -10.27 -4.24 -3.94
C SER A 79 -9.85 -5.60 -4.50
N GLN A 80 -10.28 -5.95 -5.71
CA GLN A 80 -9.93 -7.21 -6.40
C GLN A 80 -8.48 -7.21 -6.92
N VAL A 81 -7.57 -6.53 -6.23
CA VAL A 81 -6.16 -6.53 -6.60
C VAL A 81 -5.51 -7.74 -5.96
N ALA A 82 -5.14 -8.75 -6.74
CA ALA A 82 -4.41 -9.89 -6.22
C ALA A 82 -3.07 -9.43 -5.63
N ALA A 83 -2.82 -9.74 -4.36
CA ALA A 83 -1.48 -9.65 -3.79
C ALA A 83 -0.55 -10.55 -4.60
N GLY A 84 0.62 -10.03 -5.00
CA GLY A 84 1.59 -10.84 -5.74
C GLY A 84 1.99 -12.02 -4.87
N ARG A 85 1.89 -13.25 -5.40
CA ARG A 85 2.48 -14.44 -4.78
C ARG A 85 4.00 -14.29 -4.73
#